data_AF-A0A2U1L5K2-F1
#
_entry.id   AF-A0A2U1L5K2-F1
#
_cell.length_a   1.000
_cell.length_b   1.000
_cell.length_c   1.000
_cell.angle_alpha   90.00
_cell.angle_beta   90.00
_cell.angle_gamma   90.00
#
_symmetry.space_group_name_H-M   'P 1'
#
loop_
_entity.id
_entity.type
_entity.pdbx_description
1 polymer ?
#
loop_
_entity_poly.entity_id
_entity_poly.type
_entity_poly.pdbx_seq_one_letter_code
_entity_poly.pdbx_strand_id
1 'polypeptide(L)'
;MADRLKNLGAPVSDKNLLMYAVNGLDSRFATIVKIIRHREPLPSFETARTMLLLDESTPNEAAETTSTFDSSSSSPTVLLSTKSEPKGLD
;
A
#
# COMPACT_ATOMS: atom_id res chain seq x y z
N MET A 1 -20.52 -4.20 22.69
CA MET A 1 -21.90 -4.27 22.16
C MET A 1 -22.21 -5.65 21.58
N ALA A 2 -21.27 -6.30 20.88
CA ALA A 2 -21.41 -7.69 20.41
C ALA A 2 -21.66 -8.72 21.53
N ASP A 3 -21.06 -8.56 22.72
CA ASP A 3 -21.29 -9.46 23.88
C ASP A 3 -22.75 -9.51 24.37
N ARG A 4 -23.54 -8.45 24.16
CA ARG A 4 -24.97 -8.47 24.55
C ARG A 4 -25.83 -9.29 23.58
N LEU A 5 -25.43 -9.37 22.31
CA LEU A 5 -26.10 -10.19 21.29
C LEU A 5 -25.80 -11.68 21.43
N LYS A 6 -24.64 -12.02 22.01
CA LYS A 6 -24.27 -13.39 22.36
C LYS A 6 -25.25 -14.02 23.37
N ASN A 7 -25.78 -13.22 24.30
CA ASN A 7 -26.82 -13.65 25.24
C ASN A 7 -28.23 -13.79 24.61
N LEU A 8 -28.44 -13.29 23.40
CA LEU A 8 -29.72 -13.34 22.66
C LEU A 8 -29.75 -14.45 21.59
N GLY A 9 -28.74 -15.33 21.56
CA GLY A 9 -28.68 -16.46 20.61
C GLY A 9 -28.33 -16.06 19.17
N ALA A 10 -27.97 -14.80 18.92
CA ALA A 10 -27.53 -14.30 17.61
C ALA A 10 -26.06 -13.83 17.69
N PRO A 11 -25.09 -14.77 17.75
CA PRO A 11 -23.68 -14.42 17.80
C PRO A 11 -23.27 -13.78 16.45
N VAL A 12 -23.06 -12.46 16.46
CA VAL A 12 -22.41 -11.79 15.33
C VAL A 12 -20.92 -12.14 15.40
N SER A 13 -20.44 -12.93 14.44
CA SER A 13 -19.01 -13.22 14.33
C SER A 13 -18.22 -11.93 14.08
N ASP A 14 -17.04 -11.80 14.70
CA ASP A 14 -16.10 -10.70 14.45
C ASP A 14 -15.85 -10.46 12.96
N LYS A 15 -15.84 -11.54 12.17
CA LYS A 15 -15.67 -11.49 10.72
C LYS A 15 -16.80 -10.72 10.04
N ASN A 16 -18.05 -10.97 10.44
CA ASN A 16 -19.21 -10.29 9.89
C ASN A 16 -19.19 -8.81 10.28
N LEU A 17 -18.88 -8.52 11.54
CA LEU A 17 -18.80 -7.15 12.04
C LEU A 17 -17.72 -6.34 11.31
N LEU A 18 -16.56 -6.96 11.07
CA LEU A 18 -15.47 -6.40 10.28
C LEU A 18 -15.89 -6.18 8.82
N MET A 19 -16.57 -7.14 8.19
CA MET A 19 -17.09 -6.99 6.83
C MET A 19 -18.06 -5.81 6.71
N TYR A 20 -19.00 -5.68 7.65
CA TYR A 20 -19.96 -4.58 7.66
C TYR A 20 -19.30 -3.23 7.88
N ALA A 21 -18.35 -3.14 8.82
CA ALA A 21 -17.60 -1.92 9.05
C ALA A 21 -16.80 -1.53 7.81
N VAL A 22 -16.05 -2.47 7.23
CA VAL A 22 -15.20 -2.23 6.07
C VAL A 22 -15.99 -1.84 4.82
N ASN A 23 -17.17 -2.44 4.60
CA ASN A 23 -18.00 -2.14 3.43
C ASN A 23 -18.72 -0.78 3.54
N GLY A 24 -18.86 -0.23 4.76
CA GLY A 24 -19.49 1.07 5.00
C GLY A 24 -18.52 2.25 5.06
N LEU A 25 -17.22 2.01 4.88
CA LEU A 25 -16.20 3.06 4.93
C LEU A 25 -16.13 3.86 3.64
N ASP A 26 -15.82 5.15 3.79
CA ASP A 26 -15.59 6.09 2.71
C ASP A 26 -14.35 5.73 1.87
N SER A 27 -14.30 6.18 0.61
CA SER A 27 -13.22 5.84 -0.33
C SER A 27 -11.82 6.23 0.16
N ARG A 28 -11.71 7.19 1.09
CA ARG A 28 -10.43 7.58 1.71
C ARG A 28 -9.76 6.41 2.45
N PHE A 29 -10.54 5.45 2.94
CA PHE A 29 -10.03 4.27 3.65
C PHE A 29 -9.82 3.06 2.72
N ALA A 30 -9.96 3.21 1.40
CA ALA A 30 -9.83 2.08 0.46
C ALA A 30 -8.47 1.36 0.58
N THR A 31 -7.41 2.10 0.87
CA THR A 31 -6.05 1.57 1.07
C THR A 31 -6.00 0.64 2.29
N ILE A 32 -6.41 1.12 3.47
CA ILE A 32 -6.38 0.31 4.68
C ILE A 32 -7.37 -0.86 4.63
N VAL A 33 -8.52 -0.68 3.98
CA VAL A 33 -9.49 -1.75 3.71
C VAL A 33 -8.86 -2.87 2.88
N LYS A 34 -8.09 -2.51 1.83
CA LYS A 34 -7.37 -3.48 1.01
C LYS A 34 -6.31 -4.23 1.82
N ILE A 35 -5.57 -3.53 2.69
CA ILE A 35 -4.58 -4.14 3.59
C ILE A 35 -5.26 -5.14 4.54
N ILE A 36 -6.37 -4.76 5.16
CA ILE A 36 -7.15 -5.61 6.08
C ILE A 36 -7.66 -6.87 5.37
N ARG A 37 -8.11 -6.76 4.12
CA ARG A 37 -8.62 -7.91 3.33
C ARG A 37 -7.53 -8.91 2.91
N HIS A 38 -6.31 -8.46 2.69
CA HIS A 38 -5.20 -9.32 2.24
C HIS A 38 -4.28 -9.80 3.38
N ARG A 39 -4.54 -9.40 4.63
CA ARG A 39 -3.81 -9.88 5.82
C ARG A 39 -4.21 -11.31 6.16
N GLU A 40 -3.23 -12.22 6.20
CA GLU A 40 -3.35 -13.56 6.77
C GLU A 40 -2.50 -13.71 8.04
N PRO A 41 -3.06 -14.18 9.17
CA PRO A 41 -4.48 -14.49 9.41
C PRO A 41 -5.35 -13.23 9.52
N LEU A 42 -6.65 -13.38 9.20
CA LEU A 42 -7.61 -12.27 9.16
C LEU A 42 -7.70 -11.60 10.54
N PRO A 43 -7.53 -10.27 10.63
CA PRO A 43 -7.53 -9.57 11.92
C PRO A 43 -8.91 -9.63 12.59
N SER A 44 -8.93 -9.51 13.92
CA SER A 44 -10.18 -9.33 14.66
C SER A 44 -10.77 -7.94 14.40
N PHE A 45 -12.05 -7.76 14.75
CA PHE A 45 -12.72 -6.47 14.60
C PHE A 45 -12.00 -5.34 15.33
N GLU A 46 -11.58 -5.58 16.57
CA GLU A 46 -10.83 -4.57 17.36
C GLU A 46 -9.50 -4.21 16.71
N THR A 47 -8.76 -5.19 16.18
CA THR A 47 -7.49 -4.94 15.48
C THR A 47 -7.70 -4.16 14.17
N ALA A 48 -8.77 -4.44 13.43
CA ALA A 48 -9.10 -3.67 12.23
C ALA A 48 -9.51 -2.23 12.58
N ARG A 49 -10.22 -2.03 13.69
CA ARG A 49 -10.55 -0.68 14.18
C ARG A 49 -9.32 0.11 14.57
N THR A 50 -8.35 -0.50 15.25
CA THR A 50 -7.09 0.18 15.58
C THR A 50 -6.29 0.52 14.34
N MET A 51 -6.26 -0.37 13.33
CA MET A 51 -5.65 -0.08 12.02
C MET A 51 -6.30 1.11 11.32
N LEU A 52 -7.64 1.18 11.31
CA LEU A 52 -8.39 2.29 10.74
C LEU A 52 -8.11 3.62 11.45
N LEU A 53 -8.04 3.60 12.77
CA LEU A 53 -7.76 4.80 13.58
C LEU A 53 -6.33 5.30 13.36
N LEU A 54 -5.38 4.38 13.20
CA LEU A 54 -4.00 4.73 12.82
C LEU A 54 -3.96 5.37 11.43
N ASP A 55 -4.64 4.78 10.44
CA ASP A 55 -4.74 5.32 9.08
C ASP A 55 -5.40 6.71 9.05
N GLU A 56 -6.40 6.96 9.90
CA GLU A 56 -7.03 8.28 10.06
C GLU A 56 -6.07 9.32 10.66
N SER A 57 -5.23 8.90 11.61
CA SER A 57 -4.24 9.78 12.25
C SER A 57 -3.04 10.09 11.36
N THR A 58 -2.78 9.25 10.35
CA THR A 58 -1.77 9.51 9.34
C THR A 58 -2.39 10.32 8.21
N PRO A 59 -2.00 11.59 7.98
CA PRO A 59 -2.49 12.33 6.84
C PRO A 59 -2.15 11.55 5.57
N ASN A 60 -3.19 11.15 4.85
CA ASN A 60 -3.13 10.36 3.63
C ASN A 60 -2.37 11.14 2.53
N GLU A 61 -1.04 11.03 2.48
CA GLU A 61 -0.22 11.37 1.31
C GLU A 61 -0.38 10.31 0.21
N ALA A 62 -1.62 9.93 -0.10
CA ALA A 62 -1.88 9.13 -1.30
C ALA A 62 -1.98 10.07 -2.51
N ALA A 63 -0.82 10.50 -3.00
CA ALA A 63 -0.63 10.79 -4.40
C ALA A 63 0.84 10.48 -4.77
N GLU A 64 1.02 9.73 -5.84
CA GLU A 64 2.30 9.54 -6.54
C GLU A 64 3.34 8.61 -5.89
N THR A 65 3.00 7.33 -5.69
CA THR A 65 3.99 6.28 -5.99
C THR A 65 3.55 5.52 -7.24
N THR A 66 3.52 6.23 -8.37
CA THR A 66 3.90 5.60 -9.63
C THR A 66 5.30 5.01 -9.41
N SER A 67 5.36 3.71 -9.15
CA SER A 67 6.56 2.94 -9.44
C SER A 67 6.77 3.01 -10.95
N THR A 68 7.40 4.09 -11.43
CA THR A 68 8.12 4.07 -12.69
C THR A 68 9.26 3.09 -12.49
N PHE A 69 8.98 1.81 -12.73
CA PHE A 69 9.98 0.93 -13.29
C PHE A 69 10.27 1.51 -14.67
N ASP A 70 11.17 2.50 -14.71
CA ASP A 70 11.79 2.99 -15.94
C ASP A 70 12.74 1.88 -16.40
N SER A 71 12.15 0.80 -16.92
CA SER A 71 12.83 -0.18 -17.73
C SER A 71 12.67 0.25 -19.18
N SER A 72 13.20 1.42 -19.52
CA SER A 72 13.35 1.82 -20.92
C SER A 72 14.55 2.74 -21.11
N SER A 73 15.72 2.11 -21.15
CA SER A 73 16.69 2.25 -22.23
C SER A 73 16.90 3.67 -22.79
N SER A 74 17.97 4.34 -22.35
CA SER A 74 18.93 4.97 -23.26
C SER A 74 20.12 5.54 -22.48
N SER A 75 21.26 4.84 -22.49
CA SER A 75 22.54 5.45 -22.10
C SER A 75 23.09 6.23 -23.30
N PRO A 76 23.31 7.56 -23.23
CA PRO A 76 24.06 8.25 -24.26
C PRO A 76 25.53 8.30 -23.83
N THR A 77 26.24 7.19 -23.90
CA THR A 77 27.71 7.25 -23.77
C THR A 77 28.30 7.34 -25.17
N VAL A 78 28.54 8.58 -25.61
CA VAL A 78 29.15 8.94 -26.89
C VAL A 78 30.61 8.46 -26.94
N LEU A 79 30.96 7.67 -27.97
CA LEU A 79 32.32 7.23 -28.28
C LEU A 79 33.07 8.35 -29.02
N LEU A 80 33.91 9.12 -28.33
CA LEU A 80 34.88 9.98 -29.00
C LEU A 80 36.09 9.14 -29.45
N SER A 81 36.17 8.88 -30.76
CA SER A 81 37.37 8.38 -31.42
C SER A 81 38.14 9.55 -32.02
N THR A 82 39.21 9.99 -31.37
CA THR A 82 40.20 10.88 -31.98
C THR A 82 41.43 10.06 -32.33
N LYS A 83 41.44 9.53 -33.56
CA LYS A 83 42.64 8.97 -34.18
C LYS A 83 43.41 10.10 -34.87
N SER A 84 44.63 10.38 -34.40
CA SER A 84 45.82 10.55 -35.25
C SER A 84 47.04 10.96 -34.40
N GLU A 85 47.87 9.97 -34.05
CA GLU A 85 49.34 10.13 -34.00
C GLU A 85 49.88 10.28 -35.44
N PRO A 86 51.16 10.62 -35.73
CA PRO A 86 52.33 10.77 -34.84
C PRO A 86 53.23 12.02 -35.15
N LYS A 87 54.34 12.18 -34.41
CA LYS A 87 55.74 12.20 -34.96
C LYS A 87 56.67 13.36 -34.51
N GLY A 88 57.84 12.97 -33.99
CA GLY A 88 59.13 13.70 -33.98
C GLY A 88 59.31 14.64 -32.79
N LEU A 89 60.16 14.38 -31.80
CA LEU A 89 61.64 14.35 -31.81
C LEU A 89 62.26 15.67 -32.29
N ASP A 90 62.59 16.55 -31.34
CA ASP A 90 63.85 17.28 -31.23
C ASP A 90 64.04 17.71 -29.76
#